data_AF-A0A3P6I3T4-F1
#
_entry.id   AF-A0A3P6I3T4-F1
#
_cell.length_a   1.000
_cell.length_b   1.000
_cell.length_c   1.000
_cell.angle_alpha   90.00
_cell.angle_beta   90.00
_cell.angle_gamma   90.00
#
_symmetry.space_group_name_H-M   'P 1'
#
loop_
_entity.id
_entity.type
_entity.pdbx_description
1 polymer ?
#
loop_
_entity_poly.entity_id
_entity_poly.type
_entity_poly.pdbx_seq_one_letter_code
_entity_poly.pdbx_strand_id
1 'polypeptide(L)'
;MAADIQFNTPIPVIPNQQPCVDGLTKYAHLLQVIDEMGRDIKPTYVNNKNAAERLKKNIHSARILVRDCVAELERVLKKELGSCPRTPYSTKFCEMY
;
A
#
# COMPACT_ATOMS: atom_id res chain seq x y z
N MET A 1 13.87 -38.84 -0.86
CA MET A 1 14.24 -37.55 -1.47
C MET A 1 12.98 -36.71 -1.67
N ALA A 2 13.06 -35.46 -1.22
CA ALA A 2 12.17 -34.29 -1.34
C ALA A 2 10.69 -34.46 -1.77
N ALA A 3 9.79 -34.08 -0.87
CA ALA A 3 8.44 -33.63 -1.19
C ALA A 3 8.53 -32.19 -1.75
N ASP A 4 8.08 -32.01 -2.99
CA ASP A 4 7.94 -30.72 -3.65
C ASP A 4 6.67 -30.02 -3.12
N ILE A 5 6.84 -29.09 -2.18
CA ILE A 5 5.77 -28.18 -1.76
C ILE A 5 5.68 -27.10 -2.84
N GLN A 6 4.83 -27.34 -3.83
CA GLN A 6 4.34 -26.30 -4.73
C GLN A 6 3.62 -25.24 -3.88
N PHE A 7 4.28 -24.10 -3.62
CA PHE A 7 3.65 -22.86 -3.20
C PHE A 7 2.84 -22.28 -4.37
N ASN A 8 1.76 -22.98 -4.75
CA ASN A 8 0.78 -22.48 -5.69
C ASN A 8 -0.53 -22.24 -4.94
N THR A 9 -0.59 -21.12 -4.20
CA THR A 9 -1.89 -20.57 -3.83
C THR A 9 -2.46 -19.87 -5.07
N PRO A 10 -3.65 -20.24 -5.56
CA PRO A 10 -4.30 -19.49 -6.62
C PRO A 10 -4.60 -18.09 -6.09
N ILE A 11 -3.80 -17.11 -6.52
CA ILE A 11 -4.16 -15.71 -6.40
C ILE A 11 -5.43 -15.56 -7.26
N PRO A 12 -6.56 -15.10 -6.72
CA PRO A 12 -7.73 -14.84 -7.55
C PRO A 12 -7.34 -13.74 -8.54
N VAL A 13 -7.14 -14.13 -9.81
CA VAL A 13 -7.13 -13.19 -10.93
C VAL A 13 -8.53 -12.63 -10.99
N ILE A 14 -8.74 -11.45 -10.40
CA ILE A 14 -9.98 -10.68 -10.52
C ILE A 14 -9.99 -10.13 -11.95
N PRO A 15 -10.79 -10.69 -12.88
CA PRO A 15 -10.84 -10.21 -14.24
C PRO A 15 -11.82 -9.04 -14.26
N ASN A 16 -11.28 -7.83 -14.33
CA ASN A 16 -11.91 -6.69 -15.00
C ASN A 16 -13.40 -6.44 -14.68
N GLN A 17 -13.74 -6.06 -13.45
CA GLN A 17 -15.00 -5.38 -13.10
C GLN A 17 -14.72 -4.51 -11.86
N GLN A 18 -14.80 -3.19 -11.97
CA GLN A 18 -15.96 -2.39 -11.52
C GLN A 18 -15.58 -1.49 -10.32
N PRO A 19 -16.51 -0.66 -9.86
CA PRO A 19 -16.78 0.73 -10.21
C PRO A 19 -15.81 1.69 -9.49
N CYS A 20 -15.86 2.97 -9.86
CA CYS A 20 -15.33 4.06 -9.07
C CYS A 20 -15.83 4.00 -7.61
N VAL A 21 -15.03 3.39 -6.75
CA VAL A 21 -15.07 3.55 -5.31
C VAL A 21 -13.79 4.28 -4.98
N ASP A 22 -13.81 5.60 -5.12
CA ASP A 22 -12.63 6.48 -5.06
C ASP A 22 -11.75 6.31 -3.80
N GLY A 23 -12.25 5.62 -2.76
CA GLY A 23 -11.48 5.20 -1.58
C GLY A 23 -10.69 3.89 -1.76
N LEU A 24 -11.26 2.86 -2.40
CA LEU A 24 -10.57 1.58 -2.62
C LEU A 24 -9.54 1.68 -3.76
N THR A 25 -9.78 2.57 -4.73
CA THR A 25 -8.83 2.85 -5.82
C THR A 25 -7.54 3.48 -5.31
N LYS A 26 -7.59 4.38 -4.32
CA LYS A 26 -6.40 5.02 -3.72
C LYS A 26 -5.50 4.00 -3.02
N TYR A 27 -6.09 3.12 -2.21
CA TYR A 27 -5.34 2.07 -1.51
C TYR A 27 -4.80 1.01 -2.48
N ALA A 28 -5.60 0.57 -3.45
CA ALA A 28 -5.16 -0.36 -4.49
C ALA A 28 -4.01 0.22 -5.34
N HIS A 29 -4.10 1.50 -5.70
CA HIS A 29 -3.04 2.22 -6.40
C HIS A 29 -1.75 2.31 -5.55
N LEU A 30 -1.88 2.59 -4.24
CA LEU A 30 -0.73 2.59 -3.34
C LEU A 30 -0.04 1.21 -3.28
N LEU A 31 -0.82 0.12 -3.17
CA LEU A 31 -0.27 -1.24 -3.20
C LEU A 31 0.47 -1.54 -4.51
N GLN A 32 -0.08 -1.12 -5.65
CA GLN A 32 0.57 -1.29 -6.94
C GLN A 32 1.92 -0.56 -7.02
N VAL A 33 1.96 0.70 -6.58
CA VAL A 33 3.21 1.49 -6.56
C VAL A 33 4.27 0.83 -5.66
N ILE A 34 3.87 0.23 -4.54
CA ILE A 34 4.78 -0.51 -3.65
C ILE A 34 5.38 -1.74 -4.34
N ASP A 35 4.57 -2.53 -5.04
CA ASP A 35 5.05 -3.69 -5.80
C ASP A 35 6.04 -3.28 -6.92
N GLU A 36 5.71 -2.20 -7.64
CA GLU A 36 6.58 -1.65 -8.68
C GLU A 36 7.93 -1.17 -8.12
N MET A 37 7.92 -0.49 -6.96
CA MET A 37 9.16 -0.12 -6.26
C MET A 37 10.00 -1.36 -5.92
N GLY A 38 9.37 -2.44 -5.45
CA GLY A 38 10.04 -3.70 -5.14
C GLY A 38 10.82 -4.29 -6.31
N ARG A 39 10.28 -4.16 -7.53
CA ARG A 39 10.93 -4.62 -8.77
C ARG A 39 12.11 -3.76 -9.20
N ASP A 40 12.10 -2.47 -8.89
CA ASP A 40 13.17 -1.52 -9.25
C ASP A 40 14.36 -1.50 -8.28
N ILE A 41 14.22 -2.06 -7.08
CA ILE A 41 15.28 -2.09 -6.06
C ILE A 41 16.52 -2.85 -6.55
N LYS A 42 16.37 -4.11 -7.00
CA LYS A 42 17.49 -4.93 -7.50
C LYS A 42 18.25 -4.27 -8.66
N PRO A 43 17.59 -3.82 -9.75
CA PRO A 43 18.29 -3.18 -10.87
C PRO A 43 18.96 -1.84 -10.48
N THR A 44 18.47 -1.14 -9.46
CA THR A 44 19.12 0.08 -8.96
C THR A 44 20.50 -0.22 -8.35
N TYR A 45 20.66 -1.35 -7.66
CA TYR A 45 21.96 -1.75 -7.07
C TYR A 45 23.04 -2.07 -8.11
N VAL A 46 22.65 -2.49 -9.33
CA VAL A 46 23.59 -2.70 -10.44
C VAL A 46 23.75 -1.44 -11.31
N ASN A 47 23.51 -0.26 -10.75
CA ASN A 47 23.67 1.06 -11.38
C ASN A 47 22.78 1.29 -12.62
N ASN A 48 21.59 0.70 -12.66
CA ASN A 48 20.61 1.04 -13.69
C ASN A 48 19.97 2.41 -13.41
N LYS A 49 20.42 3.43 -14.15
CA LYS A 49 19.95 4.82 -14.02
C LYS A 49 18.44 4.97 -14.23
N ASN A 50 17.86 4.19 -15.14
CA ASN A 50 16.42 4.25 -15.42
C ASN A 50 15.60 3.68 -14.26
N ALA A 51 16.05 2.56 -13.68
CA ALA A 51 15.40 1.97 -12.50
C ALA A 51 15.50 2.91 -11.29
N ALA A 52 16.66 3.56 -11.09
CA ALA A 52 16.86 4.52 -10.01
C ALA A 52 15.90 5.72 -10.12
N GLU A 53 15.74 6.28 -11.33
CA GLU A 53 14.82 7.40 -11.56
C GLU A 53 13.35 6.98 -11.40
N ARG A 54 12.97 5.79 -11.87
CA ARG A 54 11.62 5.23 -11.65
C ARG A 54 11.34 5.02 -10.16
N LEU A 55 12.29 4.43 -9.43
CA LEU A 55 12.19 4.21 -7.99
C LEU A 55 12.02 5.54 -7.24
N LYS A 56 12.81 6.56 -7.58
CA LYS A 56 12.70 7.90 -6.99
C LYS A 56 11.33 8.55 -7.24
N LYS A 57 10.80 8.45 -8.47
CA LYS A 57 9.46 8.94 -8.82
C LYS A 57 8.37 8.20 -8.05
N ASN A 58 8.45 6.87 -8.00
CA ASN A 58 7.48 6.04 -7.29
C ASN A 58 7.48 6.31 -5.77
N ILE A 59 8.64 6.52 -5.16
CA ILE A 59 8.75 6.93 -3.76
C ILE A 59 8.04 8.27 -3.52
N HIS A 60 8.22 9.24 -4.41
CA HIS A 60 7.55 10.55 -4.28
C HIS A 60 6.03 10.41 -4.40
N SER A 61 5.55 9.71 -5.43
CA SER A 61 4.12 9.47 -5.66
C SER A 61 3.47 8.69 -4.51
N ALA A 62 4.12 7.64 -4.01
CA ALA A 62 3.63 6.88 -2.87
C ALA A 62 3.45 7.75 -1.62
N ARG A 63 4.37 8.70 -1.36
CA ARG A 63 4.26 9.62 -0.22
C ARG A 63 3.04 10.54 -0.33
N ILE A 64 2.69 10.98 -1.53
CA ILE A 64 1.48 11.80 -1.77
C ILE A 64 0.24 10.92 -1.54
N LEU A 65 0.20 9.75 -2.16
CA LEU A 65 -0.92 8.80 -2.03
C LEU A 65 -1.19 8.40 -0.57
N VAL A 66 -0.14 8.17 0.24
CA VAL A 66 -0.30 7.87 1.67
C VAL A 66 -0.95 9.03 2.41
N ARG A 67 -0.57 10.28 2.13
CA ARG A 67 -1.19 11.45 2.76
C ARG A 67 -2.66 11.55 2.41
N ASP A 68 -3.01 11.32 1.14
CA ASP A 68 -4.38 11.33 0.68
C ASP A 68 -5.21 10.20 1.31
N CYS A 69 -4.62 9.00 1.43
CA CYS A 69 -5.27 7.86 2.09
C CYS A 69 -5.51 8.13 3.58
N VAL A 70 -4.53 8.69 4.30
CA VAL A 70 -4.67 9.02 5.73
C VAL A 70 -5.75 10.08 5.92
N ALA A 71 -5.73 11.16 5.12
CA ALA A 71 -6.72 12.22 5.22
C ALA A 71 -8.15 11.73 4.90
N GLU A 72 -8.30 10.82 3.94
CA GLU A 72 -9.59 10.16 3.65
C GLU A 72 -10.06 9.34 4.86
N LEU A 73 -9.16 8.56 5.47
CA LEU A 73 -9.46 7.71 6.61
C LEU A 73 -9.87 8.53 7.84
N GLU A 74 -9.21 9.68 8.08
CA GLU A 74 -9.59 10.62 9.13
C GLU A 74 -10.98 11.24 8.91
N ARG A 75 -11.36 11.51 7.65
CA ARG A 75 -12.69 12.05 7.32
C ARG A 75 -13.79 11.00 7.49
N VAL A 76 -13.55 9.77 7.04
CA VAL A 76 -14.47 8.66 7.24
C VAL A 76 -14.64 8.41 8.72
N LEU A 77 -13.53 8.29 9.47
CA LEU A 77 -13.58 8.14 10.92
C LEU A 77 -14.41 9.26 11.55
N LYS A 78 -14.12 10.54 11.26
CA LYS A 78 -14.89 11.67 11.80
C LYS A 78 -16.39 11.65 11.46
N LYS A 79 -16.79 11.14 10.29
CA LYS A 79 -18.21 10.98 9.93
C LYS A 79 -18.89 9.87 10.74
N GLU A 80 -18.20 8.77 10.96
CA GLU A 80 -18.67 7.68 11.83
C GLU A 80 -18.64 8.08 13.33
N LEU A 81 -17.93 9.17 13.68
CA LEU A 81 -17.86 9.73 15.04
C LEU A 81 -19.04 10.65 15.42
N GLY A 82 -20.23 10.35 14.90
CA GLY A 82 -21.47 10.47 15.67
C GLY A 82 -21.69 9.31 16.66
N SER A 83 -20.81 8.30 16.70
CA SER A 83 -20.89 7.15 17.62
C SER A 83 -19.51 6.58 18.05
N CYS A 84 -18.76 7.37 18.82
CA CYS A 84 -17.66 6.97 19.73
C CYS A 84 -16.19 7.05 19.22
N PRO A 85 -15.31 7.86 19.86
CA PRO A 85 -14.05 8.38 19.29
C PRO A 85 -12.84 7.43 19.36
N ARG A 86 -11.88 7.71 18.46
CA ARG A 86 -10.44 7.37 18.50
C ARG A 86 -10.08 5.88 18.44
N THR A 87 -9.68 5.39 17.26
CA THR A 87 -8.86 4.18 17.20
C THR A 87 -7.44 4.49 17.70
N PRO A 88 -6.93 3.74 18.69
CA PRO A 88 -5.63 3.96 19.29
C PRO A 88 -4.57 3.03 18.67
N TYR A 89 -4.10 3.32 17.46
CA TYR A 89 -2.77 2.78 17.05
C TYR A 89 -1.61 3.56 17.70
N SER A 90 -1.91 4.62 18.49
CA SER A 90 -0.90 5.47 19.14
C SER A 90 -0.84 5.37 20.68
N THR A 91 -1.85 4.86 21.41
CA THR A 91 -1.74 4.74 22.88
C THR A 91 -1.20 3.41 23.37
N LYS A 92 -1.37 2.31 22.61
CA LYS A 92 -0.76 1.02 23.00
C LYS A 92 0.76 0.97 22.89
N PHE A 93 1.39 1.88 22.14
CA PHE A 93 2.86 1.96 22.06
C PHE A 93 3.47 2.83 23.18
N CYS A 94 2.67 3.71 23.80
CA CYS A 94 3.13 4.58 24.89
C CYS A 94 3.02 3.92 26.27
N GLU A 95 2.18 2.88 26.44
CA GLU A 95 2.10 2.08 27.67
C GLU A 95 3.04 0.86 27.67
N MET A 96 3.77 0.61 26.58
CA MET A 96 4.64 -0.56 26.42
C MET A 96 6.14 -0.22 26.34
N TYR A 97 6.52 1.03 26.66
CA TYR A 97 7.90 1.46 26.90
C TYR A 97 7.99 2.24 28.22
#